data_AF-A0A1P8AQT7-F1
#
_entry.id   AF-A0A1P8AQT7-F1
#
_cell.length_a   1.000
_cell.length_b   1.000
_cell.length_c   1.000
_cell.angle_alpha   90.00
_cell.angle_beta   90.00
_cell.angle_gamma   90.00
#
_symmetry.space_group_name_H-M   'P 1'
#
loop_
_entity.id
_entity.type
_entity.pdbx_description
1 polymer ?
#
loop_
_entity_poly.entity_id
_entity_poly.type
_entity_poly.pdbx_seq_one_letter_code
_entity_poly.pdbx_strand_id
1 'polypeptide(L)'
;MADEEDSLSQFDISKEETDKLVSEVIRFILFKFHQSSGTPIKREDLTQIVTKNYRQRNLATHVINEAKKKLSNVFGYDLKELQRARSSSTGQSRLPQSQSSVDSKSYVLVSELPLEVFKKHVVDETTSPVTGFTFVVLAIVQLAGGKIPEETLWHHLKRMGLHENDEHNPVFGNNKQTLETLVQQR
;
A
#
# COMPACT_ATOMS: atom_id res chain seq x y z
N MET A 1 21.00 -25.71 -5.43
CA MET A 1 21.40 -25.32 -6.81
C MET A 1 20.62 -26.08 -7.89
N ALA A 2 20.03 -27.26 -7.62
CA ALA A 2 19.29 -28.02 -8.62
C ALA A 2 17.83 -27.55 -8.88
N ASP A 3 17.18 -26.85 -7.94
CA ASP A 3 15.75 -26.50 -8.07
C ASP A 3 15.46 -25.27 -8.96
N GLU A 4 16.44 -24.41 -9.26
CA GLU A 4 16.21 -23.18 -10.04
C GLU A 4 16.19 -23.42 -11.56
N GLU A 5 17.00 -24.35 -12.08
CA GLU A 5 17.08 -24.64 -13.52
C GLU A 5 15.82 -25.34 -14.05
N ASP A 6 15.20 -26.20 -13.25
CA ASP A 6 14.01 -26.96 -13.66
C ASP A 6 12.77 -26.07 -13.89
N SER A 7 12.64 -24.95 -13.16
CA SER A 7 11.50 -24.04 -13.34
C SER A 7 11.61 -23.11 -14.56
N LEU A 8 12.82 -22.85 -15.06
CA LEU A 8 13.04 -21.94 -16.20
C LEU A 8 12.80 -22.64 -17.55
N SER A 9 13.06 -23.95 -17.61
CA SER A 9 12.80 -24.77 -18.81
C SER A 9 11.30 -24.84 -19.17
N GLN A 10 10.40 -24.54 -18.23
CA GLN A 10 8.96 -24.57 -18.43
C GLN A 10 8.44 -23.42 -19.32
N PHE A 11 9.18 -22.32 -19.47
CA PHE A 11 8.67 -21.09 -20.10
C PHE A 11 9.28 -20.77 -21.47
N ASP A 12 10.27 -21.52 -21.94
CA ASP A 12 11.05 -21.26 -23.17
C ASP A 12 11.71 -19.85 -23.17
N ILE A 13 12.20 -19.40 -22.01
CA ILE A 13 12.81 -18.07 -21.84
C ILE A 13 14.17 -18.22 -21.15
N SER A 14 15.15 -17.39 -21.54
CA SER A 14 16.47 -17.41 -20.92
C SER A 14 16.45 -16.88 -19.49
N LYS A 15 17.46 -17.25 -18.72
CA LYS A 15 17.63 -16.77 -17.34
C LYS A 15 17.79 -15.25 -17.30
N GLU A 16 18.53 -14.67 -18.25
CA GLU A 16 18.78 -13.24 -18.35
C GLU A 16 17.50 -12.46 -18.61
N GLU A 17 16.63 -12.94 -19.50
CA GLU A 17 15.38 -12.27 -19.80
C GLU A 17 14.37 -12.40 -18.65
N THR A 18 14.36 -13.53 -17.95
CA THR A 18 13.60 -13.69 -16.70
C THR A 18 14.07 -12.69 -15.64
N ASP A 19 15.39 -12.56 -15.46
CA ASP A 19 15.96 -11.62 -14.49
C ASP A 19 15.66 -10.15 -14.84
N LYS A 20 15.60 -9.82 -16.12
CA LYS A 20 15.20 -8.50 -16.60
C LYS A 20 13.74 -8.20 -16.28
N LEU A 21 12.83 -9.15 -16.51
CA LEU A 21 11.42 -9.02 -16.14
C LEU A 21 11.24 -8.86 -14.62
N VAL A 22 11.95 -9.65 -13.83
CA VAL A 22 11.97 -9.53 -12.36
C VAL A 22 12.42 -8.13 -11.94
N SER A 23 13.49 -7.62 -12.55
CA SER A 23 14.02 -6.28 -12.26
C SER A 23 13.02 -5.18 -12.62
N GLU A 24 12.30 -5.32 -13.73
CA GLU A 24 11.27 -4.36 -14.15
C GLU A 24 10.07 -4.35 -13.19
N VAL A 25 9.63 -5.52 -12.71
CA VAL A 25 8.58 -5.65 -11.69
C VAL A 25 9.02 -5.02 -10.37
N ILE A 26 10.24 -5.29 -9.90
CA ILE A 26 10.80 -4.68 -8.68
C ILE A 26 10.82 -3.15 -8.82
N ARG A 27 11.34 -2.65 -9.95
CA ARG A 27 11.39 -1.22 -10.23
C ARG A 27 9.99 -0.62 -10.17
N PHE A 28 9.01 -1.20 -10.86
CA PHE A 28 7.63 -0.72 -10.82
C PHE A 28 7.08 -0.67 -9.39
N ILE A 29 7.28 -1.73 -8.59
CA ILE A 29 6.81 -1.80 -7.21
C ILE A 29 7.40 -0.65 -6.37
N LEU A 30 8.72 -0.46 -6.43
CA LEU A 30 9.41 0.58 -5.65
C LEU A 30 8.98 1.99 -6.05
N PHE A 31 8.87 2.27 -7.36
CA PHE A 31 8.39 3.57 -7.86
C PHE A 31 6.94 3.81 -7.47
N LYS A 32 6.08 2.80 -7.59
CA LYS A 32 4.66 2.92 -7.23
C LYS A 32 4.48 3.12 -5.73
N PHE A 33 5.27 2.43 -4.91
CA PHE A 33 5.29 2.60 -3.46
C PHE A 33 5.69 4.02 -3.05
N HIS A 34 6.72 4.59 -3.68
CA HIS A 34 7.18 5.94 -3.39
C HIS A 34 6.21 7.03 -3.88
N GLN A 35 5.61 6.87 -5.06
CA GLN A 35 4.72 7.87 -5.66
C GLN A 35 3.29 7.85 -5.07
N SER A 36 2.85 6.73 -4.50
CA SER A 36 1.49 6.54 -4.01
C SER A 36 1.49 5.77 -2.68
N SER A 37 2.31 6.22 -1.73
CA SER A 37 2.47 5.59 -0.40
C SER A 37 1.10 5.43 0.26
N GLY A 38 0.65 4.18 0.42
CA GLY A 38 -0.63 3.85 1.04
C GLY A 38 -1.65 3.19 0.09
N THR A 39 -1.46 3.23 -1.22
CA THR A 39 -2.34 2.50 -2.16
C THR A 39 -1.82 1.09 -2.44
N PRO A 40 -2.64 0.04 -2.24
CA PRO A 40 -2.26 -1.31 -2.63
C PRO A 40 -2.02 -1.45 -4.14
N ILE A 41 -0.94 -2.16 -4.51
CA ILE A 41 -0.57 -2.43 -5.90
C ILE A 41 -1.40 -3.60 -6.42
N LYS A 42 -2.10 -3.47 -7.54
CA LYS A 42 -2.92 -4.57 -8.07
C LYS A 42 -2.04 -5.64 -8.71
N ARG A 43 -2.43 -6.91 -8.57
CA ARG A 43 -1.76 -8.02 -9.26
C ARG A 43 -1.83 -7.89 -10.77
N GLU A 44 -2.93 -7.36 -11.29
CA GLU A 44 -3.12 -7.06 -12.70
C GLU A 44 -2.01 -6.15 -13.23
N ASP A 45 -1.69 -5.06 -12.52
CA ASP A 45 -0.66 -4.11 -12.92
C ASP A 45 0.72 -4.78 -13.03
N LEU A 46 1.05 -5.68 -12.09
CA LEU A 46 2.30 -6.46 -12.13
C LEU A 46 2.31 -7.51 -13.25
N THR A 47 1.16 -8.15 -13.47
CA THR A 47 1.00 -9.18 -14.50
C THR A 47 1.17 -8.55 -15.89
N GLN A 48 0.62 -7.35 -16.09
CA GLN A 48 0.72 -6.60 -17.34
C GLN A 48 2.16 -6.27 -17.74
N ILE A 49 3.07 -6.06 -16.78
CA ILE A 49 4.50 -5.84 -17.09
C ILE A 49 5.07 -7.03 -17.85
N VAL A 50 4.78 -8.25 -17.38
CA VAL A 50 5.24 -9.48 -18.00
C VAL A 50 4.45 -9.80 -19.27
N THR A 51 3.12 -9.62 -19.24
CA THR A 51 2.25 -10.03 -20.35
C THR A 51 2.26 -9.12 -21.55
N LYS A 52 2.90 -7.95 -21.47
CA LYS A 52 3.21 -7.12 -22.64
C LYS A 52 4.01 -7.89 -23.70
N ASN A 53 5.01 -8.65 -23.23
CA ASN A 53 5.92 -9.39 -24.10
C ASN A 53 5.62 -10.89 -24.12
N TYR A 54 4.96 -11.43 -23.07
CA TYR A 54 4.75 -12.87 -22.90
C TYR A 54 3.32 -13.24 -22.52
N ARG A 55 2.59 -13.97 -23.37
CA ARG A 55 1.18 -14.33 -23.09
C ARG A 55 0.98 -15.35 -21.95
N GLN A 56 2.06 -15.88 -21.37
CA GLN A 56 2.01 -16.95 -20.38
C GLN A 56 1.73 -16.39 -18.96
N ARG A 57 0.54 -16.65 -18.40
CA ARG A 57 0.20 -16.23 -17.01
C ARG A 57 1.06 -16.90 -15.93
N ASN A 58 1.54 -18.11 -16.19
CA ASN A 58 2.37 -18.86 -15.24
C ASN A 58 3.74 -18.18 -15.05
N LEU A 59 4.31 -17.64 -16.14
CA LEU A 59 5.54 -16.85 -16.09
C LEU A 59 5.36 -15.61 -15.20
N ALA A 60 4.28 -14.86 -15.36
CA ALA A 60 4.02 -13.69 -14.52
C ALA A 60 3.95 -14.05 -13.03
N THR A 61 3.38 -15.21 -12.70
CA THR A 61 3.35 -15.70 -11.31
C THR A 61 4.75 -16.02 -10.79
N HIS A 62 5.57 -16.69 -11.60
CA HIS A 62 6.96 -16.99 -11.26
C HIS A 62 7.78 -15.70 -11.07
N VAL A 63 7.71 -14.76 -12.01
CA VAL A 63 8.40 -13.45 -11.94
C VAL A 63 8.00 -12.67 -10.70
N ILE A 64 6.70 -12.61 -10.35
CA ILE A 64 6.23 -11.92 -9.14
C ILE A 64 6.78 -12.59 -7.87
N ASN A 65 6.83 -13.93 -7.84
CA ASN A 65 7.36 -14.66 -6.69
C ASN A 65 8.88 -14.44 -6.53
N GLU A 66 9.63 -14.44 -7.61
CA GLU A 66 11.07 -14.12 -7.60
C GLU A 66 11.32 -12.65 -7.22
N ALA A 67 10.52 -11.73 -7.74
CA ALA A 67 10.56 -10.32 -7.32
C ALA A 67 10.31 -10.17 -5.82
N LYS A 68 9.35 -10.92 -5.25
CA LYS A 68 9.10 -10.94 -3.80
C LYS A 68 10.32 -11.40 -3.01
N LYS A 69 11.00 -12.48 -3.44
CA LYS A 69 12.23 -12.96 -2.78
C LYS A 69 13.35 -11.94 -2.85
N LYS A 70 13.60 -11.34 -4.02
CA LYS A 70 14.64 -10.31 -4.20
C LYS A 70 14.33 -9.03 -3.42
N LEU A 71 13.07 -8.62 -3.33
CA LEU A 71 12.64 -7.48 -2.49
C LEU A 71 13.00 -7.69 -1.01
N SER A 72 12.77 -8.89 -0.47
CA SER A 72 13.13 -9.23 0.91
C SER A 72 14.66 -9.28 1.07
N ASN A 73 15.34 -10.09 0.25
CA ASN A 73 16.78 -10.36 0.41
C ASN A 73 17.69 -9.15 0.13
N VAL A 74 17.33 -8.29 -0.83
CA VAL A 74 18.19 -7.18 -1.27
C VAL A 74 17.76 -5.86 -0.66
N PHE A 75 16.46 -5.61 -0.55
CA PHE A 75 15.93 -4.32 -0.12
C PHE A 75 15.35 -4.32 1.30
N GLY A 76 15.21 -5.49 1.94
CA GLY A 76 14.60 -5.60 3.27
C GLY A 76 13.11 -5.26 3.27
N TYR A 77 12.39 -5.60 2.20
CA TYR A 77 10.95 -5.41 2.09
C TYR A 77 10.20 -6.71 1.83
N ASP A 78 9.13 -6.95 2.58
CA ASP A 78 8.16 -8.02 2.31
C ASP A 78 7.01 -7.49 1.43
N LEU A 79 6.80 -8.13 0.29
CA LEU A 79 5.63 -7.91 -0.55
C LEU A 79 4.48 -8.79 -0.05
N LYS A 80 3.58 -8.21 0.76
CA LYS A 80 2.43 -8.93 1.34
C LYS A 80 1.23 -8.89 0.41
N GLU A 81 0.64 -10.06 0.16
CA GLU A 81 -0.63 -10.18 -0.55
C GLU A 81 -1.79 -9.83 0.40
N LEU A 82 -2.63 -8.89 -0.03
CA LEU A 82 -3.90 -8.56 0.59
C LEU A 82 -5.01 -9.35 -0.10
N GLN A 83 -5.76 -10.10 0.69
CA GLN A 83 -7.03 -10.66 0.28
C GLN A 83 -8.08 -9.55 0.38
N ARG A 84 -8.63 -9.11 -0.75
CA ARG A 84 -9.78 -8.20 -0.72
C ARG A 84 -10.96 -8.99 -0.16
N ALA A 85 -11.38 -8.67 1.07
CA ALA A 85 -12.68 -9.13 1.56
C ALA A 85 -13.71 -8.68 0.53
N ARG A 86 -14.42 -9.64 -0.10
CA ARG A 86 -15.57 -9.28 -0.93
C ARG A 86 -16.46 -8.43 -0.05
N SER A 87 -16.79 -7.23 -0.50
CA SER A 87 -17.91 -6.49 0.07
C SER A 87 -19.09 -7.44 0.06
N SER A 88 -19.45 -7.98 1.22
CA SER A 88 -20.72 -8.65 1.40
C SER A 88 -21.77 -7.56 1.31
N SER A 89 -22.14 -7.20 0.08
CA SER A 89 -23.37 -6.47 -0.16
C SER A 89 -24.48 -7.36 0.36
N THR A 90 -25.05 -6.95 1.49
CA THR A 90 -26.33 -7.43 1.99
C THR A 90 -27.33 -7.48 0.83
N GLY A 91 -27.86 -8.68 0.54
CA GLY A 91 -29.04 -8.87 -0.29
C GLY A 91 -28.82 -9.67 -1.58
N GLN A 92 -29.26 -10.93 -1.51
CA GLN A 92 -29.74 -11.78 -2.61
C GLN A 92 -28.73 -12.45 -3.56
N SER A 93 -28.51 -13.73 -3.25
CA SER A 93 -28.59 -14.89 -4.15
C SER A 93 -28.00 -14.77 -5.56
N ARG A 94 -26.89 -15.50 -5.81
CA ARG A 94 -26.80 -16.58 -6.83
C ARG A 94 -25.42 -17.24 -6.84
N LEU A 95 -25.42 -18.56 -6.65
CA LEU A 95 -24.49 -19.62 -7.09
C LEU A 95 -22.96 -19.46 -6.83
N PRO A 96 -22.27 -20.50 -6.31
CA PRO A 96 -20.82 -20.52 -6.23
C PRO A 96 -20.25 -20.84 -7.62
N GLN A 97 -20.10 -19.84 -8.49
CA GLN A 97 -19.31 -20.01 -9.70
C GLN A 97 -17.83 -19.86 -9.34
N SER A 98 -17.17 -21.00 -9.28
CA SER A 98 -15.72 -21.16 -9.24
C SER A 98 -15.03 -20.39 -10.37
N GLN A 99 -13.84 -19.85 -10.07
CA GLN A 99 -12.84 -19.28 -11.00
C GLN A 99 -12.89 -17.77 -11.29
N SER A 100 -12.72 -16.90 -10.27
CA SER A 100 -12.18 -15.54 -10.48
C SER A 100 -11.55 -14.89 -9.23
N SER A 101 -11.14 -15.69 -8.23
CA SER A 101 -10.54 -15.17 -6.99
C SER A 101 -9.07 -14.74 -7.13
N VAL A 102 -8.40 -15.10 -8.22
CA VAL A 102 -6.97 -14.82 -8.43
C VAL A 102 -6.72 -13.38 -8.90
N ASP A 103 -7.67 -12.79 -9.65
CA ASP A 103 -7.48 -11.49 -10.32
C ASP A 103 -7.83 -10.28 -9.43
N SER A 104 -8.33 -10.51 -8.21
CA SER A 104 -8.62 -9.44 -7.23
C SER A 104 -7.51 -9.23 -6.18
N LYS A 105 -6.36 -9.90 -6.36
CA LYS A 105 -5.23 -9.79 -5.43
C LYS A 105 -4.58 -8.41 -5.54
N SER A 106 -4.23 -7.85 -4.39
CA SER A 106 -3.43 -6.63 -4.30
C SER A 106 -2.28 -6.83 -3.33
N TYR A 107 -1.22 -6.07 -3.45
CA TYR A 107 -0.03 -6.18 -2.64
C TYR A 107 0.28 -4.88 -1.93
N VAL A 108 0.92 -5.00 -0.77
CA VAL A 108 1.54 -3.89 -0.05
C VAL A 108 2.99 -4.22 0.23
N LEU A 109 3.84 -3.21 0.19
CA LEU A 109 5.24 -3.33 0.54
C LEU A 109 5.39 -2.98 2.02
N VAL A 110 5.99 -3.87 2.80
CA VAL A 110 6.19 -3.71 4.25
C VAL A 110 7.67 -3.81 4.55
N SER A 111 8.21 -2.85 5.32
CA SER A 111 9.61 -2.92 5.75
C SER A 111 9.82 -4.10 6.70
N GLU A 112 10.86 -4.89 6.45
CA GLU A 112 11.31 -5.98 7.34
C GLU A 112 12.37 -5.49 8.34
N LEU A 113 12.69 -4.19 8.34
CA LEU A 113 13.64 -3.62 9.30
C LEU A 113 13.10 -3.78 10.73
N PRO A 114 13.98 -4.07 11.71
CA PRO A 114 13.61 -4.04 13.11
C PRO A 114 13.00 -2.68 13.48
N LEU A 115 11.95 -2.69 14.31
CA LEU A 115 11.17 -1.49 14.65
C LEU A 115 12.05 -0.34 15.16
N GLU A 116 13.08 -0.65 15.95
CA GLU A 116 14.02 0.34 16.50
C GLU A 116 14.83 1.03 15.39
N VAL A 117 15.27 0.28 14.38
CA VAL A 117 16.03 0.80 13.24
C VAL A 117 15.10 1.62 12.34
N PHE A 118 13.90 1.10 12.09
CA PHE A 118 12.88 1.79 11.28
C PHE A 118 12.52 3.14 11.89
N LYS A 119 12.24 3.20 13.21
CA LYS A 119 11.94 4.45 13.90
C LYS A 119 13.09 5.45 13.84
N LYS A 120 14.32 5.00 14.05
CA LYS A 120 15.49 5.88 14.09
C LYS A 120 15.88 6.46 12.73
N HIS A 121 15.68 5.70 11.65
CA HIS A 121 16.26 6.03 10.34
C HIS A 121 15.24 6.29 9.24
N VAL A 122 14.00 5.83 9.39
CA VAL A 122 12.97 5.89 8.34
C VAL A 122 11.79 6.76 8.78
N VAL A 123 11.39 6.71 10.05
CA VAL A 123 10.36 7.60 10.57
C VAL A 123 10.96 8.98 10.74
N ASP A 124 10.46 9.91 9.92
CA ASP A 124 10.73 11.32 10.13
C ASP A 124 9.84 11.81 11.28
N GLU A 125 10.49 12.16 12.41
CA GLU A 125 9.82 12.69 13.60
C GLU A 125 9.01 13.95 13.29
N THR A 126 9.37 14.69 12.22
CA THR A 126 8.65 15.90 11.82
C THR A 126 7.32 15.61 11.11
N THR A 127 7.13 14.41 10.53
CA THR A 127 5.86 13.98 9.90
C THR A 127 4.91 13.28 10.89
N SER A 128 5.41 12.93 12.08
CA SER A 128 4.63 12.25 13.12
C SER A 128 3.41 13.07 13.62
N PRO A 129 3.50 14.40 13.83
CA PRO A 129 2.39 15.15 14.40
C PRO A 129 1.19 15.29 13.47
N VAL A 130 1.42 15.56 12.18
CA VAL A 130 0.35 15.67 11.17
C VAL A 130 -0.32 14.31 10.97
N THR A 131 0.46 13.24 10.95
CA THR A 131 -0.06 11.87 10.90
C THR A 131 -0.95 11.57 12.12
N GLY A 132 -0.47 11.87 13.33
CA GLY A 132 -1.24 11.71 14.57
C GLY A 132 -2.54 12.53 14.56
N PHE A 133 -2.47 13.79 14.16
CA PHE A 133 -3.64 14.65 14.00
C PHE A 133 -4.64 14.07 13.00
N THR A 134 -4.16 13.57 11.86
CA THR A 134 -5.00 12.90 10.85
C THR A 134 -5.74 11.69 11.43
N PHE A 135 -5.04 10.82 12.17
CA PHE A 135 -5.67 9.66 12.81
C PHE A 135 -6.75 10.06 13.82
N VAL A 136 -6.51 11.13 14.59
CA VAL A 136 -7.51 11.66 15.54
C VAL A 136 -8.74 12.17 14.80
N VAL A 137 -8.57 12.97 13.74
CA VAL A 137 -9.68 13.47 12.91
C VAL A 137 -10.47 12.31 12.31
N LEU A 138 -9.79 11.33 11.70
CA LEU A 138 -10.42 10.14 11.14
C LEU A 138 -11.16 9.33 12.19
N ALA A 139 -10.61 9.17 13.40
CA ALA A 139 -11.27 8.46 14.49
C ALA A 139 -12.57 9.15 14.92
N ILE A 140 -12.57 10.50 15.02
CA ILE A 140 -13.78 11.26 15.36
C ILE A 140 -14.85 11.09 14.27
N VAL A 141 -14.46 11.22 13.00
CA VAL A 141 -15.37 11.03 11.86
C VAL A 141 -15.95 9.61 11.86
N GLN A 142 -15.12 8.60 12.13
CA GLN A 142 -15.55 7.21 12.20
C GLN A 142 -16.53 6.97 13.36
N LEU A 143 -16.23 7.51 14.54
CA LEU A 143 -17.10 7.42 15.72
C LEU A 143 -18.44 8.16 15.52
N ALA A 144 -18.47 9.20 14.69
CA ALA A 144 -19.68 9.93 14.31
C ALA A 144 -20.52 9.22 13.21
N GLY A 145 -20.12 8.02 12.77
CA GLY A 145 -20.84 7.29 11.72
C GLY A 145 -20.40 7.63 10.29
N GLY A 146 -19.15 8.08 10.12
CA GLY A 146 -18.51 8.33 8.82
C GLY A 146 -18.73 9.74 8.26
N LYS A 147 -19.46 10.61 8.96
CA LYS A 147 -19.65 12.03 8.60
C LYS A 147 -19.95 12.87 9.85
N ILE A 148 -19.46 14.09 9.88
CA ILE A 148 -19.67 15.03 10.98
C ILE A 148 -19.65 16.48 10.46
N PRO A 149 -20.47 17.40 10.99
CA PRO A 149 -20.34 18.83 10.69
C PRO A 149 -18.99 19.37 11.21
N GLU A 150 -18.37 20.28 10.45
CA GLU A 150 -17.06 20.85 10.80
C GLU A 150 -17.05 21.52 12.18
N GLU A 151 -18.09 22.30 12.50
CA GLU A 151 -18.28 22.92 13.82
C GLU A 151 -18.22 21.89 14.98
N THR A 152 -18.82 20.71 14.75
CA THR A 152 -18.83 19.65 15.76
C THR A 152 -17.47 18.94 15.84
N LEU A 153 -16.77 18.79 14.71
CA LEU A 153 -15.39 18.32 14.69
C LEU A 153 -14.48 19.26 15.50
N TRP A 154 -14.56 20.57 15.29
CA TRP A 154 -13.81 21.57 16.07
C TRP A 154 -14.16 21.55 17.54
N HIS A 155 -15.42 21.28 17.91
CA HIS A 155 -15.80 21.08 19.30
C HIS A 155 -15.06 19.89 19.95
N HIS A 156 -14.90 18.77 19.23
CA HIS A 156 -14.13 17.63 19.70
C HIS A 156 -12.62 17.92 19.76
N LEU A 157 -12.07 18.58 18.73
CA LEU A 157 -10.66 19.00 18.69
C LEU A 157 -10.30 19.96 19.84
N LYS A 158 -11.20 20.90 20.16
CA LYS A 158 -11.03 21.84 21.28
C LYS A 158 -10.93 21.13 22.62
N ARG A 159 -11.68 20.05 22.83
CA ARG A 159 -11.59 19.23 24.05
C ARG A 159 -10.25 18.51 24.21
N MET A 160 -9.51 18.35 23.12
CA MET A 160 -8.15 17.80 23.10
C MET A 160 -7.07 18.90 23.08
N GLY A 161 -7.45 20.16 23.25
CA GLY A 161 -6.53 21.30 23.29
C GLY A 161 -6.20 21.92 21.94
N LEU A 162 -6.88 21.52 20.85
CA LEU A 162 -6.69 22.09 19.52
C LEU A 162 -7.81 23.10 19.20
N HIS A 163 -7.44 24.36 19.08
CA HIS A 163 -8.37 25.46 18.81
C HIS A 163 -8.33 25.86 17.34
N GLU A 164 -9.50 26.11 16.74
CA GLU A 164 -9.60 26.49 15.32
C GLU A 164 -8.81 27.77 14.99
N ASN A 165 -8.93 28.79 15.83
CA ASN A 165 -8.34 30.11 15.63
C ASN A 165 -6.92 30.25 16.20
N ASP A 166 -6.25 29.12 16.50
CA ASP A 166 -4.87 29.13 16.95
C ASP A 166 -3.93 29.11 15.72
N GLU A 167 -3.29 30.26 15.49
CA GLU A 167 -2.37 30.50 14.37
C GLU A 167 -0.89 30.28 14.74
N HIS A 168 -0.60 30.04 16.03
CA HIS A 168 0.76 29.93 16.55
C HIS A 168 1.00 28.61 17.27
N ASN A 169 0.30 27.55 16.86
CA ASN A 169 0.54 26.23 17.39
C ASN A 169 2.00 25.82 17.14
N PRO A 170 2.78 25.43 18.17
CA PRO A 170 4.21 25.13 18.01
C PRO A 170 4.49 23.94 17.09
N VAL A 171 3.46 23.13 16.81
CA VAL A 171 3.56 21.92 15.98
C VAL A 171 2.88 22.11 14.63
N PHE A 172 1.70 22.74 14.58
CA PHE A 172 0.89 22.88 13.36
C PHE A 172 0.89 24.28 12.75
N GLY A 173 1.43 25.29 13.43
CA GLY A 173 1.23 26.69 13.06
C GLY A 173 -0.24 27.05 13.12
N ASN A 174 -0.90 27.06 11.95
CA ASN A 174 -2.34 27.28 11.83
C ASN A 174 -3.11 25.95 11.78
N ASN A 175 -3.89 25.69 12.82
CA ASN A 175 -4.64 24.43 12.95
C ASN A 175 -5.69 24.26 11.85
N LYS A 176 -6.35 25.35 11.43
CA LYS A 176 -7.37 25.31 10.38
C LYS A 176 -6.78 24.98 9.02
N GLN A 177 -5.69 25.63 8.65
CA GLN A 177 -4.96 25.33 7.41
C GLN A 177 -4.41 23.89 7.42
N THR A 178 -3.99 23.39 8.58
CA THR A 178 -3.55 22.00 8.72
C THR A 178 -4.69 21.03 8.42
N LEU A 179 -5.90 21.28 8.96
CA LEU A 179 -7.09 20.48 8.66
C LEU A 179 -7.47 20.54 7.17
N GLU A 180 -7.42 21.72 6.55
CA GLU A 180 -7.68 21.90 5.12
C GLU A 180 -6.66 21.16 4.25
N THR A 181 -5.40 21.12 4.67
CA THR A 181 -4.34 20.37 3.98
C THR A 181 -4.64 18.87 3.95
N LEU A 182 -5.25 18.32 5.00
CA LEU A 182 -5.67 16.90 5.01
C LEU A 182 -6.70 16.58 3.93
N VAL A 183 -7.52 17.56 3.54
CA VAL A 183 -8.50 17.40 2.45
C VAL A 183 -7.81 17.39 1.09
N GLN A 184 -6.72 18.15 0.93
CA GLN A 184 -5.98 18.28 -0.33
C GLN A 184 -5.03 17.11 -0.60
N GLN A 185 -4.56 16.40 0.43
CA GLN A 185 -3.64 15.26 0.32
C GLN A 185 -4.30 13.95 -0.16
N ARG A 186 -5.47 14.01 -0.81
CA ARG A 186 -6.26 12.83 -1.21
C ARG A 186 -5.89 12.28 -2.59
#